data_AF-A0A6B3NNC9-F1
#
_entry.id   AF-A0A6B3NNC9-F1
#
_cell.length_a   1.000
_cell.length_b   1.000
_cell.length_c   1.000
_cell.angle_alpha   90.00
_cell.angle_beta   90.00
_cell.angle_gamma   90.00
#
_symmetry.space_group_name_H-M   'P 1'
#
loop_
_entity.id
_entity.type
_entity.pdbx_description
1 polymer ?
#
loop_
_entity_poly.entity_id
_entity_poly.type
_entity_poly.pdbx_seq_one_letter_code
_entity_poly.pdbx_strand_id
1 'polypeptide(L)' 'KTLSSFLIDQLGIVFYKGCIDDNSQQPAAVKQPYLQRAIAALLVGEEVSPQSTEVIGSEIEW' A
#
# COMPACT_ATOMS: atom_id res chain seq x y z
N LYS A 1 -5.30 -15.26 -2.76
CA LYS A 1 -4.61 -14.86 -1.51
C LYS A 1 -4.53 -13.34 -1.49
N THR A 2 -5.24 -12.73 -0.56
CA THR A 2 -5.37 -11.27 -0.47
C THR A 2 -4.20 -10.73 0.34
N LEU A 3 -3.42 -9.83 -0.26
CA LEU A 3 -2.30 -9.17 0.41
C LEU A 3 -2.66 -7.71 0.63
N SER A 4 -3.07 -7.38 1.84
CA SER A 4 -3.11 -6.00 2.30
C SER A 4 -1.78 -5.69 2.99
N SER A 5 -1.16 -4.60 2.59
CA SER A 5 0.04 -4.04 3.22
C SER A 5 -0.34 -2.94 4.21
N PHE A 6 0.46 -2.80 5.27
CA PHE A 6 0.36 -1.74 6.26
C PHE A 6 1.75 -1.12 6.41
N LEU A 7 1.84 0.21 6.27
CA LEU A 7 3.03 0.99 6.58
C LEU A 7 2.76 1.76 7.88
N ILE A 8 3.61 1.54 8.86
CA ILE A 8 3.50 2.13 10.20
C ILE A 8 4.67 3.10 10.39
N ASP A 9 4.39 4.30 10.88
CA ASP A 9 5.42 5.31 11.15
C ASP A 9 6.18 5.05 12.48
N GLN A 10 7.13 5.92 12.80
CA GLN A 10 7.95 5.81 14.01
C GLN A 10 7.15 5.97 15.31
N LEU A 11 5.94 6.53 15.25
CA LEU A 11 5.05 6.72 16.39
C LEU A 11 4.07 5.54 16.55
N GLY A 12 4.13 4.54 15.67
CA GLY A 12 3.20 3.42 15.66
C GLY A 12 1.87 3.73 14.99
N ILE A 13 1.78 4.83 14.22
CA ILE A 13 0.55 5.24 13.52
C ILE A 13 0.55 4.68 12.10
N VAL A 14 -0.61 4.21 11.64
CA VAL A 14 -0.76 3.71 10.27
C VAL A 14 -0.67 4.89 9.29
N PHE A 15 0.41 4.94 8.52
CA PHE A 15 0.66 5.95 7.50
C PHE A 15 0.02 5.58 6.15
N TYR A 16 0.00 4.28 5.83
CA TYR A 16 -0.66 3.76 4.63
C TYR A 16 -1.21 2.34 4.86
N LYS A 17 -2.37 2.04 4.26
CA LYS A 17 -2.98 0.70 4.25
C LYS A 17 -3.60 0.38 2.90
N GLY A 18 -3.19 -0.71 2.27
CA GLY A 18 -3.83 -1.15 1.04
C GLY A 18 -2.99 -2.08 0.19
N CYS A 19 -3.27 -2.10 -1.10
CA CYS A 19 -2.54 -2.84 -2.11
C CYS A 19 -1.09 -2.35 -2.21
N ILE A 20 -0.19 -3.22 -2.65
CA ILE A 20 1.20 -2.84 -2.92
C ILE A 20 1.28 -1.95 -4.16
N ASP A 21 0.54 -2.35 -5.20
CA ASP A 21 0.42 -1.68 -6.49
C ASP A 21 -0.98 -1.92 -7.10
N ASP A 22 -1.22 -1.39 -8.30
CA ASP A 22 -2.47 -1.57 -9.05
C ASP A 22 -2.52 -2.85 -9.93
N ASN A 23 -1.45 -3.65 -9.99
CA ASN A 23 -1.41 -4.87 -10.78
C ASN A 23 -0.46 -5.94 -10.20
N SER A 24 -0.99 -6.73 -9.27
CA SER A 24 -0.25 -7.82 -8.61
C SER A 24 0.11 -9.00 -9.52
N GLN A 25 -0.55 -9.14 -10.68
CA GLN A 25 -0.38 -10.30 -11.56
C GLN A 25 0.74 -10.09 -12.59
N GLN A 26 0.92 -8.85 -13.04
CA GLN A 26 1.87 -8.51 -14.09
C GLN A 26 2.71 -7.29 -13.68
N PRO A 27 3.92 -7.50 -13.12
CA PRO A 27 4.77 -6.42 -12.64
C PRO A 27 5.08 -5.34 -13.69
N ALA A 28 5.21 -5.74 -14.96
CA ALA A 28 5.47 -4.82 -16.07
C ALA A 28 4.28 -3.90 -16.42
N ALA A 29 3.07 -4.21 -15.93
CA ALA A 29 1.85 -3.45 -16.18
C ALA A 29 1.46 -2.53 -15.01
N VAL A 30 2.28 -2.47 -13.94
CA VAL A 30 2.08 -1.58 -12.80
C VAL A 30 2.16 -0.12 -13.24
N LYS A 31 1.16 0.67 -12.88
CA LYS A 31 1.12 2.13 -13.11
C LYS A 31 1.14 2.91 -11.80
N GLN A 32 0.66 2.32 -10.72
CA GLN A 32 0.57 2.97 -9.42
C GLN A 32 1.24 2.11 -8.33
N PRO A 33 2.55 2.33 -8.05
CA PRO A 33 3.27 1.60 -7.01
C PRO A 33 2.98 2.21 -5.63
N TYR A 34 1.78 1.98 -5.09
CA TYR A 34 1.26 2.65 -3.89
C TYR A 34 2.17 2.55 -2.68
N LEU A 35 2.59 1.33 -2.30
CA LEU A 35 3.39 1.13 -1.09
C LEU A 35 4.77 1.77 -1.21
N GLN A 36 5.39 1.69 -2.40
CA GLN A 36 6.67 2.33 -2.66
C GLN A 36 6.57 3.85 -2.51
N ARG A 37 5.51 4.46 -3.06
CA ARG A 37 5.23 5.90 -2.92
C ARG A 37 4.99 6.29 -1.46
N ALA A 38 4.26 5.47 -0.70
CA ALA A 38 4.04 5.70 0.73
C ALA A 38 5.35 5.68 1.53
N ILE A 39 6.24 4.72 1.26
CA ILE A 39 7.57 4.66 1.89
C ILE A 39 8.38 5.90 1.55
N ALA A 40 8.43 6.29 0.26
CA ALA A 40 9.17 7.48 -0.16
C ALA A 40 8.65 8.75 0.54
N ALA A 41 7.32 8.96 0.56
CA ALA A 41 6.68 10.08 1.22
C ALA A 41 7.00 10.13 2.73
N LEU A 42 6.88 8.99 3.42
CA LEU A 42 7.21 8.87 4.84
C LEU A 42 8.67 9.24 5.13
N LEU A 43 9.61 8.81 4.28
CA LEU A 43 11.04 9.09 4.44
C LEU A 43 11.38 10.58 4.25
N VAL A 44 10.65 11.30 3.41
CA VAL A 44 10.86 12.75 3.18
C VAL A 44 9.94 13.65 4.03
N GLY A 45 9.03 13.06 4.81
CA GLY A 45 8.07 13.79 5.65
C GLY A 45 6.91 14.42 4.86
N GLU A 46 6.58 13.88 3.69
CA GLU A 46 5.44 14.31 2.87
C GLU A 46 4.21 13.42 3.12
N GLU A 47 3.03 13.94 2.81
CA GLU A 47 1.80 13.14 2.82
C GLU A 47 1.74 12.19 1.61
N VAL A 48 1.15 11.00 1.78
CA VAL A 48 0.88 10.08 0.67
C VAL A 48 -0.57 10.18 0.21
N SER A 49 -0.77 10.23 -1.11
CA SER A 49 -2.09 10.08 -1.73
C SER A 49 -2.10 8.97 -2.78
N PRO A 50 -2.97 7.96 -2.65
CA PRO A 50 -3.96 7.79 -1.57
C PRO A 50 -3.32 7.22 -0.28
N GLN A 51 -3.91 7.52 0.89
CA GLN A 51 -3.53 6.89 2.17
C GLN A 51 -4.09 5.47 2.33
N SER A 52 -5.12 5.13 1.56
CA SER A 52 -5.65 3.78 1.49
C SER A 52 -6.15 3.42 0.09
N THR A 53 -6.09 2.13 -0.23
CA THR A 53 -6.75 1.59 -1.42
C THR A 53 -7.78 0.57 -0.99
N GLU A 54 -8.79 0.35 -1.84
CA GLU A 54 -9.67 -0.80 -1.67
C GLU A 54 -8.85 -2.09 -1.73
N VAL A 55 -9.23 -3.04 -0.87
CA VAL A 55 -8.60 -4.35 -0.84
C VAL A 55 -9.22 -5.18 -1.96
N ILE A 56 -8.43 -5.48 -2.98
CA ILE A 56 -8.85 -6.37 -4.07
C ILE A 56 -8.42 -7.79 -3.72
N GLY A 57 -9.36 -8.63 -3.29
CA GLY A 57 -9.10 -10.05 -3.06
C GLY A 57 -10.21 -10.79 -2.32
N SER A 58 -9.99 -12.08 -2.10
CA SER A 58 -10.84 -12.97 -1.31
C SER A 58 -10.88 -12.56 0.17
N GLU A 59 -11.98 -12.83 0.86
CA GLU A 59 -12.04 -12.71 2.32
C GLU A 59 -10.98 -13.58 3.01
N ILE A 60 -10.66 -13.23 4.25
CA ILE A 60 -9.78 -14.05 5.08
C ILE A 60 -10.50 -15.38 5.35
N GLU A 61 -9.91 -16.48 4.88
CA GLU A 61 -10.28 -17.83 5.33
C GLU A 61 -9.57 -18.07 6.68
N TRP A 62 -10.37 -18.30 7.73
CA TRP A 62 -9.91 -18.52 9.11
C TRP A 62 -9.44 -19.95 9.35
#